data_AF-A0A418VJV4-F1
#
_entry.id   AF-A0A418VJV4-F1
#
_cell.length_a   1.000
_cell.length_b   1.000
_cell.length_c   1.000
_cell.angle_alpha   90.00
_cell.angle_beta   90.00
_cell.angle_gamma   90.00
#
_symmetry.space_group_name_H-M   'P 1'
#
loop_
_entity.id
_entity.type
_entity.pdbx_description
1 polymer ?
#
loop_
_entity_poly.entity_id
_entity_poly.type
_entity_poly.pdbx_seq_one_letter_code
_entity_poly.pdbx_strand_id
1 'polypeptide(L)'
;MSRASAMARLTTPTYVAVLMLLVLALTFGLGAFRLGFWLDDAPGPGVLPLAVSIALLVLLVLVVREPLPADESAFALAPAAAILATIVYAIVVPYTGFVIATLALLIVWIRGFYGQSMLRAVVASVGLTASGLVIFPFLLKVPMQLGPAW
;
A
#
# COMPACT_ATOMS: atom_id res chain seq x y z
N MET A 1 25.20 -27.08 1.78
CA MET A 1 23.98 -26.56 1.13
C MET A 1 24.31 -26.14 -0.30
N SER A 2 23.57 -26.62 -1.30
CA SER A 2 23.76 -26.22 -2.70
C SER A 2 23.23 -24.80 -2.91
N ARG A 3 23.90 -23.98 -3.75
CA ARG A 3 23.45 -22.61 -4.10
C ARG A 3 22.01 -22.57 -4.62
N ALA A 4 21.58 -23.62 -5.34
CA ALA A 4 20.22 -23.75 -5.85
C ALA A 4 19.18 -23.82 -4.71
N SER A 5 19.51 -24.49 -3.61
CA SER A 5 18.65 -24.63 -2.43
C SER A 5 18.49 -23.30 -1.67
N ALA A 6 19.50 -22.43 -1.70
CA ALA A 6 19.44 -21.10 -1.11
C ALA A 6 18.58 -20.13 -1.95
N MET A 7 18.73 -20.17 -3.28
CA MET A 7 17.92 -19.34 -4.19
C MET A 7 16.44 -19.70 -4.14
N ALA A 8 16.09 -20.99 -4.06
CA ALA A 8 14.71 -21.43 -3.94
C ALA A 8 14.03 -20.96 -2.62
N ARG A 9 14.81 -20.78 -1.55
CA ARG A 9 14.30 -20.24 -0.28
C ARG A 9 14.01 -18.75 -0.33
N LEU A 10 14.78 -17.98 -1.11
CA LEU A 10 14.57 -16.54 -1.27
C LEU A 10 13.24 -16.20 -1.95
N THR A 11 12.68 -17.12 -2.73
CA THR A 11 11.41 -16.96 -3.44
C THR A 11 10.20 -17.45 -2.67
N THR A 12 10.36 -17.96 -1.43
CA THR A 12 9.20 -18.35 -0.66
C THR A 12 8.46 -17.12 -0.13
N PRO A 13 7.12 -17.19 -0.01
CA PRO A 13 6.30 -16.06 0.41
C PRO A 13 6.76 -15.43 1.73
N THR A 14 7.17 -16.23 2.71
CA THR A 14 7.66 -15.72 4.00
C THR A 14 8.90 -14.84 3.84
N TYR A 15 9.91 -15.26 3.07
CA TYR A 15 11.11 -14.43 2.87
C TYR A 15 10.80 -13.15 2.09
N VAL A 16 9.96 -13.23 1.06
CA VAL A 16 9.51 -12.04 0.32
C VAL A 16 8.77 -11.08 1.25
N ALA A 17 7.85 -11.58 2.08
CA ALA A 17 7.12 -10.77 3.06
C ALA A 17 8.07 -10.11 4.07
N VAL A 18 9.03 -10.86 4.63
CA VAL A 18 10.06 -10.34 5.55
C VAL A 18 10.85 -9.20 4.92
N LEU A 19 11.35 -9.40 3.69
CA LEU A 19 12.10 -8.38 2.96
C LEU A 19 11.23 -7.14 2.68
N MET A 20 9.98 -7.35 2.25
CA MET A 20 9.05 -6.26 1.98
C MET A 20 8.72 -5.46 3.25
N LEU A 21 8.39 -6.13 4.36
CA LEU A 21 8.12 -5.50 5.64
C LEU A 21 9.31 -4.68 6.11
N LEU A 22 10.52 -5.22 6.00
CA LEU A 22 11.75 -4.50 6.35
C LEU A 22 11.95 -3.26 5.49
N VAL A 23 11.83 -3.39 4.16
CA VAL A 23 11.99 -2.27 3.23
C VAL A 23 10.95 -1.17 3.49
N LEU A 24 9.68 -1.54 3.68
CA LEU A 24 8.62 -0.58 4.02
C LEU A 24 8.90 0.09 5.36
N ALA A 25 9.20 -0.68 6.41
CA ALA A 25 9.49 -0.14 7.74
C ALA A 25 10.62 0.90 7.70
N LEU A 26 11.72 0.60 7.00
CA LEU A 26 12.83 1.53 6.82
C LEU A 26 12.43 2.76 6.02
N THR A 27 11.68 2.59 4.93
CA THR A 27 11.23 3.70 4.08
C THR A 27 10.32 4.66 4.84
N PHE A 28 9.33 4.13 5.56
CA PHE A 28 8.43 4.92 6.39
C PHE A 28 9.19 5.59 7.55
N GLY A 29 10.10 4.88 8.20
CA GLY A 29 10.92 5.43 9.30
C GLY A 29 11.81 6.58 8.84
N LEU A 30 12.56 6.40 7.74
CA LEU A 30 13.39 7.44 7.14
C LEU A 30 12.54 8.62 6.64
N GLY A 31 11.38 8.36 6.03
CA GLY A 31 10.42 9.39 5.64
C GLY A 31 9.90 10.20 6.82
N ALA A 32 9.66 9.54 7.95
CA ALA A 32 9.23 10.17 9.20
C ALA A 32 10.21 11.26 9.67
N PHE A 33 11.51 10.96 9.68
CA PHE A 33 12.55 11.91 10.06
C PHE A 33 12.61 13.13 9.13
N ARG A 34 12.35 12.94 7.83
CA ARG A 34 12.33 14.04 6.85
C ARG A 34 11.12 14.95 7.01
N LEU A 35 10.00 14.40 7.48
CA LEU A 35 8.74 15.12 7.64
C LEU A 35 8.64 15.87 8.99
N GLY A 36 9.48 15.53 9.96
CA GLY A 36 9.48 16.15 11.29
C GLY A 36 8.35 15.62 12.19
N PHE A 37 8.60 15.60 13.50
CA PHE A 37 7.70 14.96 14.47
C PHE A 37 6.78 15.93 15.21
N TRP A 38 7.11 17.22 15.27
CA TRP A 38 6.35 18.22 15.98
C TRP A 38 6.41 19.54 15.21
N LEU A 39 5.25 20.09 14.86
CA LEU A 39 5.11 21.39 14.19
C LEU A 39 3.88 22.11 14.75
N ASP A 40 3.98 23.41 14.97
CA ASP A 40 2.87 24.30 15.37
C ASP A 40 2.04 23.76 16.55
N ASP A 41 2.73 23.32 17.62
CA ASP A 41 2.14 22.74 18.84
C ASP A 41 1.26 21.49 18.63
N ALA A 42 1.41 20.82 17.49
CA ALA A 42 0.70 19.59 17.16
C ALA A 42 1.66 18.48 16.67
N PRO A 43 1.21 17.20 16.68
CA PRO A 43 1.95 16.11 16.05
C PRO A 43 2.24 16.43 14.58
N GLY A 44 3.53 16.44 14.23
CA GLY A 44 3.98 16.70 12.86
C GLY A 44 3.62 15.56 11.91
N PRO A 45 3.71 15.78 10.59
CA PRO A 45 3.35 14.79 9.58
C PRO A 45 4.23 13.54 9.60
N GLY A 46 5.41 13.59 10.24
CA GLY A 46 6.28 12.44 10.45
C GLY A 46 5.80 11.46 11.53
N VAL A 47 4.87 11.84 12.41
CA VAL A 47 4.41 10.96 13.50
C VAL A 47 3.70 9.72 12.97
N LEU A 48 2.85 9.87 11.95
CA LEU A 48 2.12 8.74 11.36
C LEU A 48 3.03 7.76 10.63
N PRO A 49 3.94 8.19 9.73
CA PRO A 49 4.96 7.32 9.14
C PRO A 49 5.81 6.59 10.19
N LEU A 50 6.16 7.26 11.30
CA LEU A 50 6.91 6.62 12.38
C LEU A 50 6.09 5.52 13.07
N ALA A 51 4.82 5.80 13.41
CA ALA A 51 3.93 4.82 14.01
C ALA A 51 3.72 3.59 13.12
N VAL A 52 3.55 3.81 11.81
CA VAL A 52 3.46 2.73 10.81
C VAL A 52 4.77 1.94 10.73
N SER A 53 5.93 2.61 10.71
CA SER A 53 7.24 1.96 10.71
C SER A 53 7.41 1.03 11.93
N ILE A 54 7.05 1.51 13.13
CA ILE A 54 7.10 0.72 14.37
C ILE A 54 6.17 -0.48 14.29
N ALA A 55 4.92 -0.30 13.84
CA ALA A 55 3.96 -1.39 13.68
C ALA A 55 4.47 -2.47 12.69
N LEU A 56 5.08 -2.04 11.59
CA LEU A 56 5.69 -2.95 10.62
C LEU A 56 6.90 -3.70 11.19
N LEU A 57 7.73 -3.06 12.02
CA LEU A 57 8.84 -3.74 12.71
C LEU A 57 8.33 -4.77 13.72
N VAL A 58 7.25 -4.47 14.45
CA VAL A 58 6.60 -5.45 15.35
C VAL A 58 6.10 -6.64 14.54
N LEU A 59 5.39 -6.38 13.43
CA LEU A 59 4.89 -7.44 12.55
C LEU A 59 6.04 -8.29 11.97
N LEU A 60 7.14 -7.66 11.57
CA LEU A 60 8.34 -8.32 11.09
C LEU A 60 8.90 -9.29 12.16
N VAL A 61 8.98 -8.86 13.42
CA VAL A 61 9.43 -9.72 14.53
C VAL A 61 8.49 -10.91 14.73
N LEU A 62 7.17 -10.71 14.59
CA LEU A 62 6.20 -11.80 14.70
C LEU A 62 6.36 -12.82 13.57
N VAL A 63 6.46 -12.35 12.32
CA VAL A 63 6.61 -13.21 11.14
C VAL A 63 7.91 -14.02 11.19
N VAL A 64 9.02 -13.41 11.62
CA VAL A 64 10.32 -14.10 11.73
C VAL A 64 10.33 -15.18 12.81
N ARG A 65 9.45 -15.08 13.83
CA ARG A 65 9.32 -16.07 14.90
C ARG A 65 8.43 -17.25 14.52
N GLU A 66 7.59 -17.10 13.51
CA GLU A 66 6.74 -18.19 13.04
C GLU A 66 7.56 -19.27 12.33
N PRO A 67 7.32 -20.56 12.61
CA PRO A 67 7.97 -21.63 11.90
C PRO A 67 7.53 -21.59 10.42
N LEU A 68 8.52 -21.69 9.51
CA LEU A 68 8.26 -21.79 8.08
C LEU A 68 7.31 -22.96 7.79
N PRO A 69 6.19 -22.74 7.10
CA PRO A 69 5.31 -23.83 6.70
C PRO A 69 6.08 -24.84 5.85
N ALA A 70 5.92 -26.13 6.15
CA ALA A 70 6.63 -27.19 5.42
C ALA A 70 6.26 -27.26 3.93
N ASP A 71 5.05 -26.80 3.58
CA ASP A 71 4.48 -26.82 2.23
C ASP A 71 4.31 -25.40 1.63
N GLU A 72 5.28 -24.50 1.83
CA GLU A 72 5.28 -23.21 1.15
C GLU A 72 5.44 -23.39 -0.38
N SER A 73 4.42 -23.00 -1.13
CA SER A 73 4.50 -22.89 -2.59
C SER A 73 5.26 -21.62 -3.01
N ALA A 74 5.66 -21.55 -4.28
CA ALA A 74 6.32 -20.37 -4.81
C ALA A 74 5.43 -19.11 -4.72
N PHE A 75 6.06 -17.95 -4.56
CA PHE A 75 5.35 -16.66 -4.47
C PHE A 75 4.42 -16.41 -5.67
N ALA A 76 3.15 -16.13 -5.39
CA ALA A 76 2.17 -15.80 -6.42
C ALA A 76 2.40 -14.37 -6.96
N LEU A 77 2.15 -14.15 -8.26
CA LEU A 77 2.30 -12.83 -8.87
C LEU A 77 1.19 -11.84 -8.51
N ALA A 78 0.04 -12.33 -8.04
CA ALA A 78 -1.13 -11.48 -7.77
C ALA A 78 -0.85 -10.40 -6.69
N PRO A 79 -0.24 -10.70 -5.52
CA PRO A 79 0.18 -9.67 -4.57
C PRO A 79 1.12 -8.62 -5.18
N ALA A 80 2.11 -9.03 -5.97
CA ALA A 80 3.02 -8.10 -6.64
C ALA A 80 2.30 -7.18 -7.63
N ALA A 81 1.34 -7.72 -8.39
CA ALA A 81 0.52 -6.92 -9.30
C ALA A 81 -0.35 -5.91 -8.53
N ALA A 82 -0.90 -6.29 -7.37
CA ALA A 82 -1.69 -5.40 -6.52
C ALA A 82 -0.83 -4.25 -5.97
N ILE A 83 0.38 -4.54 -5.50
CA ILE A 83 1.35 -3.53 -5.04
C ILE A 83 1.74 -2.60 -6.20
N LEU A 84 1.99 -3.15 -7.39
CA LEU A 84 2.32 -2.33 -8.56
C LEU A 84 1.16 -1.39 -8.92
N ALA A 85 -0.09 -1.87 -8.86
CA ALA A 85 -1.27 -1.04 -9.12
C ALA A 85 -1.39 0.12 -8.12
N THR A 86 -1.11 -0.10 -6.82
CA THR A 86 -1.13 0.99 -5.83
C THR A 86 0.01 1.99 -6.02
N ILE A 87 1.21 1.53 -6.41
CA ILE A 87 2.33 2.42 -6.75
C ILE A 87 1.97 3.30 -7.96
N VAL A 88 1.44 2.70 -9.02
CA VAL A 88 0.99 3.44 -10.22
C VAL A 88 -0.07 4.47 -9.84
N TYR A 89 -1.04 4.10 -9.01
CA TYR A 89 -2.03 5.04 -8.48
C TYR A 89 -1.37 6.22 -7.76
N ALA A 90 -0.46 5.97 -6.81
CA ALA A 90 0.22 7.02 -6.07
C ALA A 90 1.00 8.00 -6.97
N ILE A 91 1.58 7.49 -8.07
CA ILE A 91 2.28 8.30 -9.07
C ILE A 91 1.30 9.11 -9.93
N VAL A 92 0.12 8.55 -10.27
CA VAL A 92 -0.85 9.15 -11.20
C VAL A 92 -1.75 10.21 -10.54
N VAL A 93 -2.02 10.09 -9.24
CA VAL A 93 -2.91 11.01 -8.50
C VAL A 93 -2.53 12.49 -8.67
N PRO A 94 -1.26 12.92 -8.51
CA PRO A 94 -0.88 14.33 -8.66
C PRO A 94 -1.15 14.91 -10.06
N TYR A 95 -1.23 14.06 -11.09
CA TYR A 95 -1.42 14.52 -12.48
C TYR A 95 -2.89 14.55 -12.89
N THR A 96 -3.65 13.53 -12.49
CA THR A 96 -5.05 13.35 -12.93
C THR A 96 -6.09 13.78 -11.90
N GLY A 97 -5.65 14.03 -10.67
CA GLY A 97 -6.51 14.28 -9.52
C GLY A 97 -7.05 12.99 -8.89
N PHE A 98 -7.60 13.14 -7.68
CA PHE A 98 -8.10 12.04 -6.86
C PHE A 98 -9.19 11.24 -7.56
N VAL A 99 -10.15 11.90 -8.23
CA VAL A 99 -11.35 11.23 -8.76
C VAL A 99 -10.99 10.25 -9.88
N ILE A 100 -10.23 10.71 -10.88
CA ILE A 100 -9.89 9.90 -12.05
C ILE A 100 -8.98 8.74 -11.65
N ALA A 101 -7.92 9.03 -10.88
CA ALA A 101 -6.99 8.01 -10.42
C ALA A 101 -7.67 6.93 -9.56
N THR A 102 -8.56 7.33 -8.64
CA THR A 102 -9.24 6.39 -7.72
C THR A 102 -10.25 5.53 -8.46
N LEU A 103 -11.05 6.12 -9.36
CA LEU A 103 -11.97 5.35 -10.20
C LEU A 103 -11.22 4.32 -11.06
N ALA A 104 -10.14 4.73 -11.72
CA ALA A 104 -9.34 3.83 -12.54
C ALA A 104 -8.75 2.68 -11.71
N LEU A 105 -8.15 3.00 -10.54
CA LEU A 105 -7.61 1.99 -9.65
C LEU A 105 -8.70 1.01 -9.20
N LEU A 106 -9.84 1.49 -8.70
CA LEU A 106 -10.91 0.64 -8.17
C LEU A 106 -11.56 -0.23 -9.26
N ILE A 107 -11.73 0.29 -10.47
CA ILE A 107 -12.24 -0.50 -11.59
C ILE A 107 -11.25 -1.61 -11.93
N VAL A 108 -9.96 -1.27 -12.10
CA VAL A 108 -8.91 -2.27 -12.35
C VAL A 108 -8.84 -3.29 -11.22
N TRP A 109 -8.99 -2.83 -9.98
CA TRP A 109 -8.92 -3.68 -8.81
C TRP A 109 -10.06 -4.69 -8.75
N ILE A 110 -11.30 -4.20 -8.84
CA ILE A 110 -12.51 -5.02 -8.73
C ILE A 110 -12.67 -5.93 -9.96
N ARG A 111 -12.36 -5.43 -11.16
CA ARG A 111 -12.51 -6.20 -12.39
C ARG A 111 -11.37 -7.18 -12.60
N GLY A 112 -10.15 -6.78 -12.29
CA GLY A 112 -8.92 -7.55 -12.53
C GLY A 112 -8.67 -8.62 -11.47
N PHE A 113 -8.75 -8.26 -10.18
CA PHE A 113 -8.44 -9.20 -9.09
C PHE A 113 -9.66 -10.00 -8.63
N TYR A 114 -10.86 -9.42 -8.64
CA TYR A 114 -12.07 -10.08 -8.15
C TYR A 114 -12.99 -10.61 -9.26
N GLY A 115 -12.68 -10.36 -10.54
CA GLY A 115 -13.44 -10.90 -11.68
C GLY A 115 -14.91 -10.47 -11.75
N GLN A 116 -15.30 -9.39 -11.07
CA GLN A 116 -16.69 -8.93 -11.00
C GLN A 116 -17.15 -8.31 -12.33
N SER A 117 -18.47 -8.21 -12.52
CA SER A 117 -19.05 -7.58 -13.72
C SER A 117 -18.71 -6.08 -13.78
N MET A 118 -18.58 -5.53 -15.00
CA MET A 118 -18.22 -4.12 -15.21
C MET A 118 -19.17 -3.16 -14.50
N LEU A 119 -20.47 -3.46 -14.50
CA LEU A 119 -21.47 -2.67 -13.81
C LEU A 119 -21.20 -2.60 -12.29
N ARG A 120 -20.92 -3.74 -11.65
CA ARG A 120 -20.58 -3.77 -10.22
C ARG A 120 -19.29 -3.03 -9.93
N ALA A 121 -18.27 -3.20 -10.78
CA ALA A 121 -17.01 -2.49 -10.64
C ALA A 121 -17.21 -0.97 -10.71
N VAL A 122 -17.94 -0.46 -11.70
CA VAL A 122 -18.22 0.97 -11.85
C VAL A 122 -19.03 1.50 -10.67
N VAL A 123 -20.14 0.84 -10.30
CA VAL A 123 -21.00 1.29 -9.20
C VAL A 123 -20.24 1.34 -7.87
N ALA A 124 -19.49 0.28 -7.55
CA ALA A 124 -18.67 0.26 -6.33
C ALA A 124 -17.58 1.32 -6.37
N SER A 125 -16.88 1.47 -7.50
CA SER A 125 -15.81 2.47 -7.65
C SER A 125 -16.32 3.89 -7.47
N VAL A 126 -17.47 4.22 -8.06
CA VAL A 126 -18.13 5.52 -7.88
C VAL A 126 -18.54 5.73 -6.44
N GLY A 127 -19.17 4.74 -5.79
CA GLY A 127 -19.57 4.85 -4.39
C GLY A 127 -18.40 5.05 -3.42
N LEU A 128 -17.31 4.29 -3.59
CA LEU A 128 -16.09 4.42 -2.79
C LEU A 128 -15.39 5.76 -3.03
N THR A 129 -15.28 6.20 -4.29
CA THR A 129 -14.67 7.48 -4.63
C THR A 129 -15.49 8.65 -4.07
N ALA A 130 -16.82 8.61 -4.21
CA ALA A 130 -17.73 9.59 -3.64
C ALA A 130 -17.62 9.65 -2.11
N SER A 131 -17.48 8.49 -1.45
CA SER A 131 -17.25 8.43 0.00
C SER A 131 -15.95 9.15 0.39
N GLY A 132 -14.87 8.95 -0.39
CA GLY A 132 -13.62 9.69 -0.21
C GLY A 132 -13.80 11.21 -0.38
N LEU A 133 -14.54 11.64 -1.40
CA LEU A 133 -14.88 13.05 -1.62
C LEU A 133 -15.67 13.69 -0.49
N VAL A 134 -16.33 12.90 0.37
CA VAL A 134 -17.01 13.42 1.57
C VAL A 134 -16.09 13.36 2.79
N ILE A 135 -15.44 12.24 3.04
CA ILE A 135 -14.63 12.03 4.25
C ILE A 135 -13.44 12.99 4.30
N PHE A 136 -12.66 13.07 3.23
CA PHE A 136 -11.41 13.83 3.27
C PHE A 136 -11.59 15.35 3.42
N PRO A 137 -12.48 16.04 2.68
CA PRO A 137 -12.62 17.48 2.84
C PRO A 137 -13.47 17.86 4.06
N PHE A 138 -14.53 17.11 4.38
CA PHE A 138 -15.45 17.50 5.45
C PHE A 138 -15.05 16.96 6.83
N LEU A 139 -14.61 15.70 6.91
CA LEU A 139 -14.23 15.08 8.19
C LEU A 139 -12.76 15.34 8.53
N LEU A 140 -11.87 15.16 7.55
CA LEU A 140 -10.42 15.24 7.77
C LEU A 140 -9.83 16.63 7.42
N LYS A 141 -10.60 17.51 6.77
CA LYS A 141 -10.17 18.85 6.34
C LYS A 141 -8.87 18.86 5.53
N VAL A 142 -8.63 17.80 4.76
CA VAL A 142 -7.42 17.68 3.93
C VAL A 142 -7.68 18.32 2.56
N PRO A 143 -6.87 19.30 2.14
CA PRO A 143 -6.97 19.85 0.80
C PRO A 143 -6.58 18.79 -0.22
N MET A 144 -7.42 18.54 -1.20
CA MET A 144 -7.21 17.52 -2.22
C MET A 144 -7.35 18.10 -3.62
N GLN A 145 -6.47 17.67 -4.51
CA GLN A 145 -6.61 17.91 -5.93
C GLN A 145 -7.66 16.95 -6.49
N LEU A 146 -8.83 17.49 -6.86
CA LEU A 146 -9.96 16.66 -7.30
C LEU A 146 -9.85 16.24 -8.78
N GLY A 147 -9.29 17.11 -9.62
CA GLY A 147 -9.19 16.92 -11.07
C GLY A 147 -7.79 17.15 -11.62
N PRO A 148 -7.62 17.08 -12.97
CA PRO A 148 -6.32 17.19 -13.61
C PRO A 148 -5.61 18.51 -13.32
N ALA A 149 -4.28 18.47 -13.28
CA ALA A 149 -3.43 19.65 -13.05
C ALA A 149 -3.07 20.42 -14.35
N TRP A 150 -3.57 19.96 -15.50
CA TRP A 150 -3.32 20.55 -16.82
C TRP A 150 -4.52 21.35 -17.31
#